data_AF-A0A3D5MNV7-F1
#
_entry.id   AF-A0A3D5MNV7-F1
#
_cell.length_a   1.000
_cell.length_b   1.000
_cell.length_c   1.000
_cell.angle_alpha   90.00
_cell.angle_beta   90.00
_cell.angle_gamma   90.00
#
_symmetry.space_group_name_H-M   'P 1'
#
loop_
_entity.id
_entity.type
_entity.pdbx_description
1 polymer ?
#
loop_
_entity_poly.entity_id
_entity_poly.type
_entity_poly.pdbx_seq_one_letter_code
_entity_poly.pdbx_strand_id
1 'polypeptide(L)'
;MVLLPLRLILGRAGSGKTRYCLEALAADLRRSPDGPPLILLVPEQATFQMDRLLVSLPGVRGSARGHVLSFRRLAWRVLAETGGAARPHIDEVGKAMALRVLLERRREELRVFASVTGRPGFLRRLAETIGELRAYGIGPAHLEKGLLALSALGR
;
A
#
# COMPACT_ATOMS: atom_id res chain seq x y z
N MET A 1 1.82 13.72 -26.36
CA MET A 1 2.46 13.05 -25.21
C MET A 1 2.89 14.14 -24.23
N VAL A 2 2.16 14.35 -23.14
CA VAL A 2 2.52 15.39 -22.16
C VAL A 2 3.63 14.82 -21.28
N LEU A 3 4.83 15.38 -21.38
CA LEU A 3 5.90 15.09 -20.42
C LEU A 3 5.45 15.60 -19.04
N LEU A 4 5.20 14.68 -18.11
CA LEU A 4 4.97 15.03 -16.71
C LEU A 4 6.30 15.49 -16.12
N PRO A 5 6.46 16.77 -15.73
CA PRO A 5 7.71 17.23 -15.16
C PRO A 5 7.93 16.59 -13.78
N LEU A 6 9.07 15.92 -13.60
CA LEU A 6 9.50 15.40 -12.31
C LEU A 6 10.29 16.48 -11.56
N ARG A 7 9.90 16.78 -10.33
CA ARG A 7 10.66 17.65 -9.43
C ARG A 7 11.08 16.88 -8.18
N LEU A 8 12.39 16.82 -7.93
CA LEU A 8 12.96 16.24 -6.73
C LEU A 8 13.17 17.33 -5.67
N ILE A 9 12.56 17.17 -4.50
CA ILE A 9 12.70 18.08 -3.36
C ILE A 9 13.50 17.36 -2.27
N LEU A 10 14.80 17.65 -2.20
CA LEU A 10 15.75 16.96 -1.34
C LEU A 10 16.27 17.88 -0.23
N GLY A 11 16.65 17.30 0.91
CA GLY A 11 17.20 18.05 2.04
C GLY A 11 17.19 17.23 3.33
N ARG A 12 18.01 17.64 4.31
CA ARG A 12 18.12 16.96 5.62
C ARG A 12 16.80 17.02 6.40
N ALA A 13 16.66 16.21 7.45
CA ALA A 13 15.54 16.35 8.38
C ALA A 13 15.48 17.79 8.93
N GLY A 14 14.28 18.36 9.07
CA GLY A 14 14.10 19.76 9.47
C GLY A 14 14.28 20.82 8.38
N SER A 15 14.69 20.46 7.15
CA SER A 15 14.93 21.43 6.06
C SER A 15 13.66 22.06 5.43
N GLY A 16 12.48 21.85 6.02
CA GLY A 16 11.23 22.46 5.54
C GLY A 16 10.55 21.78 4.34
N LYS A 17 10.98 20.58 3.90
CA LYS A 17 10.38 19.86 2.74
C LYS A 17 8.86 19.73 2.83
N THR A 18 8.36 19.31 3.99
CA THR A 18 6.91 19.15 4.23
C THR A 18 6.17 20.49 4.08
N ARG A 19 6.71 21.55 4.68
CA ARG A 19 6.15 22.90 4.59
C ARG A 19 6.13 23.38 3.15
N TYR A 20 7.22 23.18 2.41
CA TYR A 20 7.31 23.51 0.99
C TYR A 20 6.21 22.84 0.16
N CYS A 21 6.00 21.53 0.32
CA CYS A 21 4.95 20.80 -0.41
C CYS A 21 3.55 21.30 -0.07
N LEU A 22 3.27 21.57 1.22
CA LEU A 22 1.98 22.10 1.66
C LEU A 22 1.71 23.51 1.13
N GLU A 23 2.72 24.39 1.16
CA GLU A 23 2.62 25.76 0.63
C GLU A 23 2.43 25.77 -0.88
N ALA A 24 3.11 24.89 -1.62
CA ALA A 24 2.91 24.72 -3.06
C ALA A 24 1.48 24.26 -3.38
N LEU A 25 0.97 23.28 -2.62
CA LEU A 25 -0.40 22.80 -2.75
C LEU A 25 -1.41 23.92 -2.46
N ALA A 26 -1.22 24.67 -1.37
CA ALA A 26 -2.09 25.77 -0.98
C ALA A 26 -2.07 26.92 -2.00
N ALA A 27 -0.92 27.23 -2.59
CA ALA A 27 -0.79 28.23 -3.65
C ALA A 27 -1.61 27.83 -4.89
N ASP A 28 -1.54 26.56 -5.28
CA ASP A 28 -2.31 26.04 -6.41
C ASP A 28 -3.82 26.00 -6.14
N LEU A 29 -4.22 25.68 -4.89
CA LEU A 29 -5.62 25.75 -4.47
C LEU A 29 -6.17 27.18 -4.51
N ARG A 30 -5.38 28.17 -4.08
CA ARG A 30 -5.76 29.59 -4.14
C ARG A 30 -5.86 30.08 -5.58
N ARG A 31 -4.98 29.63 -6.47
CA ARG A 31 -4.95 30.05 -7.87
C ARG A 31 -6.17 29.55 -8.67
N SER A 32 -6.63 28.33 -8.40
CA SER A 32 -7.75 27.72 -9.12
C SER A 32 -8.51 26.76 -8.22
N PRO A 33 -9.58 27.22 -7.55
CA PRO A 33 -10.40 26.36 -6.69
C PRO A 33 -10.98 25.14 -7.43
N ASP A 34 -11.36 25.31 -8.70
CA ASP A 34 -12.05 24.30 -9.52
C ASP A 34 -11.11 23.58 -10.52
N GLY A 35 -9.80 23.65 -10.29
CA GLY A 35 -8.81 22.97 -11.13
C GLY A 35 -8.80 21.44 -10.96
N PRO A 36 -7.92 20.72 -11.70
CA PRO A 36 -7.80 19.27 -11.56
C PRO A 36 -7.35 18.85 -10.15
N PRO A 37 -7.70 17.63 -9.69
CA PRO A 37 -7.38 17.16 -8.35
C PRO A 37 -5.90 17.30 -7.99
N LEU A 38 -5.63 17.76 -6.77
CA LEU A 38 -4.27 17.82 -6.23
C LEU A 38 -4.13 16.79 -5.12
N ILE A 39 -3.15 15.89 -5.23
CA ILE A 39 -2.98 14.78 -4.30
C ILE A 39 -1.67 14.93 -3.55
N LEU A 40 -1.76 15.04 -2.22
CA LEU A 40 -0.63 14.92 -1.32
C LEU A 40 -0.61 13.50 -0.74
N LEU A 41 0.29 12.68 -1.26
CA LEU A 41 0.44 11.28 -0.84
C LEU A 41 1.39 11.17 0.35
N VAL A 42 0.89 10.62 1.46
CA VAL A 42 1.64 10.51 2.73
C VAL A 42 1.45 9.12 3.35
N PRO A 43 2.31 8.72 4.30
CA PRO A 43 2.07 7.52 5.09
C PRO A 43 0.70 7.57 5.77
N GLU A 44 0.03 6.43 5.91
CA GLU A 44 -1.31 6.32 6.51
C GLU A 44 -1.40 7.06 7.86
N GLN A 45 -0.36 6.90 8.68
CA GLN A 45 -0.21 7.47 10.01
C GLN A 45 -0.14 9.01 10.03
N ALA A 46 0.31 9.62 8.93
CA ALA A 46 0.49 11.08 8.83
C ALA A 46 -0.72 11.79 8.20
N THR A 47 -1.69 11.06 7.65
CA THR A 47 -2.73 11.65 6.82
C THR A 47 -3.57 12.71 7.54
N PHE A 48 -4.06 12.42 8.75
CA PHE A 48 -4.85 13.38 9.53
C PHE A 48 -4.06 14.65 9.90
N GLN A 49 -2.79 14.48 10.31
CA GLN A 49 -1.93 15.60 10.65
C GLN A 49 -1.69 16.51 9.44
N MET A 50 -1.39 15.93 8.29
CA MET A 50 -1.09 16.67 7.07
C MET A 50 -2.33 17.39 6.52
N ASP A 51 -3.50 16.78 6.65
CA ASP A 51 -4.78 17.39 6.27
C ASP A 51 -5.11 18.61 7.15
N ARG A 52 -4.95 18.49 8.47
CA ARG A 52 -5.09 19.62 9.40
C ARG A 52 -4.10 20.75 9.10
N LEU A 53 -2.84 20.41 8.80
CA LEU A 53 -1.85 21.41 8.42
C LEU A 53 -2.27 22.15 7.14
N LEU A 54 -2.75 21.43 6.12
CA LEU A 54 -3.21 22.03 4.88
C LEU A 54 -4.36 23.01 5.10
N VAL A 55 -5.40 22.62 5.84
CA VAL A 55 -6.58 23.46 6.10
C VAL A 55 -6.24 24.63 7.04
N SER A 56 -5.19 24.50 7.87
CA SER A 56 -4.73 25.61 8.73
C SER A 56 -3.96 26.70 7.96
N LEU A 57 -3.57 26.46 6.70
CA LEU A 57 -2.81 27.44 5.94
C LEU A 57 -3.70 28.63 5.53
N PRO A 58 -3.19 29.87 5.61
CA PRO A 58 -3.93 31.05 5.19
C PRO A 58 -4.46 30.94 3.77
N GLY A 59 -5.74 31.28 3.60
CA GLY A 59 -6.43 31.23 2.31
C GLY A 59 -6.95 29.85 1.90
N VAL A 60 -6.78 28.81 2.73
CA VAL A 60 -7.41 27.50 2.56
C VAL A 60 -8.51 27.36 3.61
N ARG A 61 -9.78 27.52 3.22
CA ARG A 61 -10.93 27.40 4.16
C ARG A 61 -11.57 26.00 4.17
N GLY A 62 -10.87 25.03 3.58
CA GLY A 62 -11.40 23.73 3.16
C GLY A 62 -11.11 23.50 1.68
N SER A 63 -11.02 22.26 1.24
CA SER A 63 -10.75 21.95 -0.16
C SER A 63 -11.51 20.73 -0.66
N ALA A 64 -12.34 20.91 -1.68
CA ALA A 64 -12.89 19.80 -2.46
C ALA A 64 -11.85 19.22 -3.45
N ARG A 65 -10.81 20.01 -3.77
CA ARG A 65 -9.81 19.71 -4.80
C ARG A 65 -8.50 19.13 -4.24
N GLY A 66 -8.09 19.58 -3.06
CA GLY A 66 -6.87 19.16 -2.39
C GLY A 66 -7.13 17.95 -1.51
N HIS A 67 -6.45 16.84 -1.80
CA HIS A 67 -6.66 15.57 -1.12
C HIS A 67 -5.37 15.09 -0.45
N VAL A 68 -5.40 14.95 0.87
CA VAL A 68 -4.34 14.27 1.60
C VAL A 68 -4.70 12.78 1.72
N LEU A 69 -3.98 11.94 0.99
CA LEU A 69 -4.29 10.52 0.85
C LEU A 69 -3.11 9.65 1.27
N SER A 70 -3.42 8.44 1.74
CA SER A 70 -2.46 7.34 1.79
C SER A 70 -2.56 6.49 0.53
N PHE A 71 -1.59 5.61 0.30
CA PHE A 71 -1.66 4.63 -0.79
C PHE A 71 -2.94 3.79 -0.73
N ARG A 72 -3.36 3.38 0.48
CA ARG A 72 -4.59 2.60 0.69
C ARG A 72 -5.83 3.39 0.26
N ARG A 73 -5.95 4.65 0.71
CA ARG A 73 -7.09 5.50 0.35
C ARG A 73 -7.09 5.89 -1.12
N LEU A 74 -5.92 6.12 -1.71
CA LEU A 74 -5.77 6.37 -3.14
C LEU A 74 -6.21 5.15 -3.95
N ALA A 75 -5.75 3.95 -3.60
CA ALA A 75 -6.17 2.71 -4.27
C ALA A 75 -7.68 2.51 -4.19
N TRP A 76 -8.29 2.72 -3.01
CA TRP A 76 -9.73 2.61 -2.86
C TRP A 76 -10.50 3.60 -3.74
N ARG A 77 -10.06 4.87 -3.80
CA ARG A 77 -10.66 5.88 -4.67
C ARG A 77 -10.58 5.48 -6.14
N VAL A 78 -9.41 5.06 -6.61
CA VAL A 78 -9.22 4.62 -8.00
C VAL A 78 -10.11 3.41 -8.31
N LEU A 79 -10.20 2.43 -7.42
CA LEU A 79 -11.06 1.24 -7.61
C LEU A 79 -12.56 1.56 -7.51
N ALA A 80 -12.94 2.62 -6.81
CA ALA A 80 -14.32 3.09 -6.79
C ALA A 80 -14.72 3.74 -8.12
N GLU A 81 -13.80 4.49 -8.73
CA GLU A 81 -14.02 5.19 -10.00
C GLU A 81 -13.86 4.27 -11.23
N THR A 82 -12.93 3.31 -11.18
CA THR A 82 -12.60 2.42 -12.32
C THR A 82 -13.22 1.02 -12.20
N GLY A 83 -13.87 0.72 -11.08
CA GLY A 83 -14.41 -0.59 -10.76
C GLY A 83 -13.45 -1.47 -9.94
N GLY A 84 -14.01 -2.43 -9.21
CA GLY A 84 -13.27 -3.35 -8.33
C GLY A 84 -13.41 -3.07 -6.83
N ALA A 85 -13.90 -1.89 -6.42
CA ALA A 85 -14.17 -1.58 -5.02
C ALA A 85 -15.27 -2.45 -4.38
N ALA A 86 -16.19 -2.99 -5.19
CA ALA A 86 -17.27 -3.87 -4.74
C ALA A 86 -16.80 -5.30 -4.38
N ARG A 87 -15.52 -5.64 -4.61
CA ARG A 87 -15.00 -6.96 -4.23
C ARG A 87 -14.90 -7.06 -2.70
N PRO A 88 -15.47 -8.11 -2.08
CA PRO A 88 -15.38 -8.30 -0.66
C PRO A 88 -13.91 -8.44 -0.26
N HIS A 89 -13.48 -7.61 0.68
CA HIS A 89 -12.14 -7.67 1.24
C HIS A 89 -12.13 -8.69 2.38
N ILE A 90 -11.17 -9.61 2.32
CA ILE A 90 -10.91 -10.55 3.42
C ILE A 90 -9.98 -9.83 4.40
N ASP A 91 -10.39 -9.75 5.66
CA ASP A 91 -9.58 -9.22 6.75
C ASP A 91 -8.47 -10.21 7.16
N GLU A 92 -7.61 -9.80 8.10
CA GLU A 92 -6.49 -10.65 8.51
C GLU A 92 -6.96 -11.96 9.17
N VAL A 93 -8.08 -11.94 9.89
CA VAL A 93 -8.68 -13.13 10.49
C VAL A 93 -9.18 -14.09 9.41
N GLY A 94 -9.94 -13.58 8.43
CA GLY A 94 -10.44 -14.36 7.32
C GLY A 94 -9.32 -14.94 6.45
N LYS A 95 -8.22 -14.21 6.24
CA LYS A 95 -7.03 -14.72 5.56
C LYS A 95 -6.39 -15.87 6.34
N ALA A 96 -6.26 -15.73 7.66
CA ALA A 96 -5.73 -16.79 8.51
C ALA A 96 -6.62 -18.03 8.49
N MET A 97 -7.95 -17.86 8.55
CA MET A 97 -8.91 -18.97 8.45
C MET A 97 -8.84 -19.67 7.09
N ALA A 98 -8.82 -18.92 5.99
CA ALA A 98 -8.68 -19.48 4.66
C ALA A 98 -7.37 -20.27 4.51
N LEU A 99 -6.27 -19.73 5.05
CA LEU A 99 -4.97 -20.40 5.05
C LEU A 99 -4.96 -21.64 5.94
N ARG A 100 -5.65 -21.64 7.08
CA ARG A 100 -5.80 -22.80 7.96
C ARG A 100 -6.49 -23.97 7.24
N VAL A 101 -7.63 -23.69 6.59
CA VAL A 101 -8.37 -24.70 5.80
C VAL A 101 -7.51 -25.26 4.67
N LEU A 102 -6.75 -24.39 3.98
CA LEU A 102 -5.82 -24.80 2.93
C LEU A 102 -4.72 -25.74 3.46
N LEU A 103 -4.10 -25.40 4.60
CA LEU A 103 -3.06 -26.22 5.21
C LEU A 103 -3.57 -27.57 5.70
N GLU A 104 -4.79 -27.64 6.22
CA GLU A 104 -5.40 -28.90 6.65
C GLU A 104 -5.68 -29.82 5.45
N ARG A 105 -6.22 -29.27 4.34
CA ARG A 105 -6.52 -30.04 3.13
C ARG A 105 -5.28 -30.50 2.36
N ARG A 106 -4.20 -29.72 2.40
CA ARG A 106 -2.98 -29.93 1.61
C ARG A 106 -1.80 -30.42 2.46
N ARG A 107 -2.07 -30.88 3.69
CA ARG A 107 -1.02 -31.23 4.67
C ARG A 107 -0.03 -32.26 4.12
N GLU A 108 -0.54 -33.28 3.43
CA GLU A 108 0.25 -34.38 2.88
C GLU A 108 1.13 -33.96 1.69
N GLU A 109 0.83 -32.83 1.04
CA GLU A 109 1.61 -32.30 -0.07
C GLU A 109 2.82 -31.46 0.39
N LEU A 110 2.88 -31.10 1.68
CA LEU A 110 3.95 -30.27 2.23
C LEU A 110 5.20 -31.11 2.51
N ARG A 111 6.27 -30.88 1.74
CA ARG A 111 7.54 -31.62 1.88
C ARG A 111 8.32 -31.29 3.16
N VAL A 112 8.35 -30.01 3.54
CA VAL A 112 9.21 -29.53 4.66
C VAL A 112 8.39 -29.18 5.91
N PHE A 113 7.21 -28.61 5.73
CA PHE A 113 6.46 -28.01 6.84
C PHE A 113 5.31 -28.87 7.39
N ALA A 114 5.09 -30.09 6.89
CA ALA A 114 3.99 -30.96 7.31
C ALA A 114 3.93 -31.24 8.83
N SER A 115 5.10 -31.30 9.49
CA SER A 115 5.22 -31.56 10.94
C SER A 115 4.93 -30.34 11.81
N VAL A 116 4.97 -29.13 11.24
CA VAL A 116 4.81 -27.87 11.99
C VAL A 116 3.50 -27.15 11.68
N THR A 117 2.70 -27.62 10.72
CA THR A 117 1.42 -27.01 10.33
C THR A 117 0.43 -26.84 11.48
N GLY A 118 0.42 -27.77 12.43
CA GLY A 118 -0.47 -27.72 13.60
C GLY A 118 -0.03 -26.74 14.69
N ARG A 119 1.16 -26.14 14.60
CA ARG A 119 1.67 -25.23 15.63
C ARG A 119 0.98 -23.86 15.52
N PRO A 120 0.46 -23.28 16.62
CA PRO A 120 -0.26 -22.00 16.57
C PRO A 120 0.50 -20.85 15.88
N GLY A 121 1.82 -20.78 16.07
CA GLY A 121 2.66 -19.74 15.47
C GLY A 121 2.96 -19.91 13.98
N PHE A 122 2.81 -21.12 13.42
CA PHE A 122 3.16 -21.39 12.02
C PHE A 122 2.20 -20.68 11.07
N LEU A 123 0.89 -20.77 11.33
CA LEU A 123 -0.14 -20.14 10.49
C LEU A 123 0.07 -18.63 10.38
N ARG A 124 0.30 -17.97 11.52
CA ARG A 124 0.54 -16.52 11.57
C ARG A 124 1.78 -16.15 10.76
N ARG A 125 2.90 -16.84 10.99
CA ARG A 125 4.15 -16.59 10.27
C ARG A 125 4.00 -16.82 8.77
N LEU A 126 3.27 -17.86 8.35
CA LEU A 126 3.01 -18.11 6.94
C LEU A 126 2.16 -17.00 6.31
N ALA A 127 1.12 -16.52 7.00
CA ALA A 127 0.32 -15.39 6.54
C ALA A 127 1.17 -14.10 6.38
N GLU A 128 2.02 -13.81 7.37
CA GLU A 128 2.98 -12.70 7.34
C GLU A 128 3.94 -12.82 6.15
N THR A 129 4.56 -13.98 5.94
CA THR A 129 5.45 -14.24 4.80
C THR A 129 4.74 -14.05 3.46
N ILE A 130 3.52 -14.57 3.30
CA ILE A 130 2.76 -14.38 2.05
C ILE A 130 2.41 -12.89 1.86
N GLY A 131 2.11 -12.16 2.94
CA GLY A 131 1.90 -10.72 2.91
C GLY A 131 3.14 -9.96 2.43
N GLU A 132 4.31 -10.33 2.95
CA GLU A 132 5.59 -9.76 2.54
C GLU A 132 5.89 -10.04 1.06
N LEU A 133 5.78 -11.30 0.61
CA LEU A 133 5.98 -11.66 -0.79
C LEU A 133 5.12 -10.80 -1.72
N ARG A 134 3.84 -10.59 -1.38
CA ARG A 134 2.94 -9.71 -2.14
C ARG A 134 3.41 -8.26 -2.15
N ALA A 135 3.89 -7.72 -1.02
CA ALA A 135 4.39 -6.35 -0.93
C ALA A 135 5.63 -6.12 -1.82
N TYR A 136 6.45 -7.15 -2.02
CA TYR A 136 7.60 -7.14 -2.93
C TYR A 136 7.25 -7.53 -4.38
N GLY A 137 5.98 -7.72 -4.71
CA GLY A 137 5.56 -8.12 -6.07
C GLY A 137 5.93 -9.57 -6.42
N ILE A 138 6.24 -10.40 -5.42
CA ILE A 138 6.60 -11.81 -5.58
C ILE A 138 5.31 -12.64 -5.53
N GLY A 139 5.09 -13.41 -6.59
CA GLY A 139 3.90 -14.23 -6.80
C GLY A 139 4.25 -15.70 -7.06
N PRO A 140 3.24 -16.58 -7.24
CA PRO A 140 3.47 -18.03 -7.40
C PRO A 140 4.48 -18.39 -8.49
N ALA A 141 4.39 -17.76 -9.66
CA ALA A 141 5.33 -17.99 -10.78
C ALA A 141 6.79 -17.66 -10.43
N HIS A 142 7.03 -16.70 -9.53
CA HIS A 142 8.38 -16.38 -9.07
C HIS A 142 8.92 -17.47 -8.13
N LEU A 143 8.06 -18.03 -7.28
CA LEU A 143 8.42 -19.13 -6.38
C LEU A 143 8.69 -20.42 -7.14
N GLU A 144 7.88 -20.73 -8.16
CA GLU A 144 8.09 -21.88 -9.05
C GLU A 144 9.45 -21.81 -9.77
N LYS A 145 9.81 -20.63 -10.29
CA LYS A 145 11.14 -20.40 -10.86
C LYS A 145 12.27 -20.63 -9.85
N GLY A 146 12.10 -20.17 -8.61
CA GLY A 146 13.05 -20.41 -7.53
C GLY A 146 13.20 -21.90 -7.21
N LEU A 147 12.10 -22.65 -7.18
CA LEU A 147 12.11 -24.09 -6.95
C LEU A 147 12.87 -24.83 -8.04
N LEU A 148 12.62 -24.50 -9.31
CA LEU A 148 13.33 -25.08 -10.46
C LEU A 148 14.84 -24.83 -10.37
N ALA A 149 15.25 -23.61 -10.00
CA ALA A 149 16.65 -23.27 -9.81
C ALA A 149 17.31 -24.08 -8.68
N LEU A 150 16.61 -24.30 -7.57
CA LEU A 150 17.11 -25.12 -6.45
C LEU A 150 17.23 -26.60 -6.82
N SER A 151 16.23 -27.15 -7.53
CA SER A 151 16.26 -28.53 -8.02
C SER A 151 17.39 -28.78 -9.01
N ALA A 152 17.72 -27.78 -9.85
CA ALA A 152 18.87 -27.84 -10.76
C ALA A 152 20.23 -27.82 -10.03
N LEU A 153 20.28 -27.31 -8.80
CA LEU A 153 21.46 -27.30 -7.94
C LEU A 153 21.58 -28.57 -7.07
N GLY A 154 20.70 -29.55 -7.27
CA GLY A 154 20.71 -30.82 -6.51
C GLY A 154 20.31 -30.67 -5.03
N ARG A 155 19.55 -29.63 -4.68
CA ARG A 155 19.01 -29.40 -3.33
C ARG A 155 17.49 -29.36 -3.30
#